data_AF-A0A7V9UVW0-F1
#
_entry.id   AF-A0A7V9UVW0-F1
#
_cell.length_a   1.000
_cell.length_b   1.000
_cell.length_c   1.000
_cell.angle_alpha   90.00
_cell.angle_beta   90.00
_cell.angle_gamma   90.00
#
_symmetry.space_group_name_H-M   'P 1'
#
loop_
_entity.id
_entity.type
_entity.pdbx_description
1 polymer ?
#
loop_
_entity_poly.entity_id
_entity_poly.type
_entity_poly.pdbx_seq_one_letter_code
_entity_poly.pdbx_strand_id
1 'polypeptide(L)'
;SYARAFQFVASNSKKRSLVVILTDLVDKDSSKELINTLKLLRPRHLPLVVTIGDRDLNAAVSETPKEIKDVFTQSAAEEIIHGRESALKLVESIGGLALDVTTQTLAPRLLETYLRVKERGLL
;
A
#
# COMPACT_ATOMS: atom_id res chain seq x y z
N SER A 1 -6.45 5.56 15.93
CA SER A 1 -5.16 5.90 15.30
C SER A 1 -4.38 4.63 15.01
N TYR A 2 -3.56 4.65 13.96
CA TYR A 2 -2.74 3.50 13.56
C TYR A 2 -1.77 3.06 14.67
N ALA A 3 -1.20 4.03 15.38
CA ALA A 3 -0.27 3.77 16.49
C ALA A 3 -0.85 2.81 17.55
N ARG A 4 -2.08 3.04 18.01
CA ARG A 4 -2.72 2.20 19.04
C ARG A 4 -2.96 0.77 18.53
N ALA A 5 -3.42 0.63 17.30
CA ALA A 5 -3.66 -0.68 16.69
C ALA A 5 -2.35 -1.48 16.58
N PHE A 6 -1.28 -0.85 16.09
CA PHE A 6 0.01 -1.52 15.95
C PHE A 6 0.69 -1.84 17.29
N GLN A 7 0.56 -0.96 18.29
CA GLN A 7 1.00 -1.25 19.66
C GLN A 7 0.25 -2.43 20.26
N PHE A 8 -1.06 -2.51 20.03
CA PHE A 8 -1.86 -3.64 20.48
C PHE A 8 -1.38 -4.95 19.83
N VAL A 9 -1.17 -4.96 18.51
CA VAL A 9 -0.65 -6.14 17.80
C VAL A 9 0.73 -6.53 18.34
N ALA A 10 1.67 -5.58 18.44
CA ALA A 10 3.03 -5.84 18.93
C ALA A 10 3.07 -6.38 20.36
N SER A 11 2.14 -5.93 21.22
CA SER A 11 2.06 -6.35 22.62
C SER A 11 1.41 -7.73 22.80
N ASN A 12 0.41 -8.06 21.98
CA ASN A 12 -0.42 -9.25 22.15
C ASN A 12 0.01 -10.42 21.24
N SER A 13 0.66 -10.16 20.11
CA SER A 13 1.16 -11.19 19.20
C SER A 13 2.60 -11.58 19.55
N LYS A 14 2.77 -12.67 20.30
CA LYS A 14 4.10 -13.13 20.74
C LYS A 14 4.91 -13.83 19.64
N LYS A 15 4.24 -14.42 18.65
CA LYS A 15 4.87 -15.04 17.46
C LYS A 15 5.05 -14.00 16.36
N ARG A 16 6.05 -14.22 15.49
CA ARG A 16 6.22 -13.44 14.25
C ARG A 16 5.00 -13.66 13.36
N SER A 17 4.47 -12.58 12.79
CA SER A 17 3.23 -12.60 12.00
C SER A 17 3.35 -11.66 10.81
N LEU A 18 2.70 -12.03 9.71
CA LEU A 18 2.41 -11.11 8.61
C LEU A 18 1.20 -10.27 9.02
N VAL A 19 1.38 -8.96 9.09
CA VAL A 19 0.31 -8.01 9.42
C VAL A 19 -0.12 -7.33 8.14
N VAL A 20 -1.31 -7.66 7.63
CA VAL A 20 -1.85 -7.11 6.39
C VAL A 20 -2.69 -5.87 6.73
N ILE A 21 -2.33 -4.73 6.15
CA ILE A 21 -3.04 -3.46 6.29
C ILE A 21 -3.72 -3.15 4.95
N LEU A 22 -5.03 -3.29 4.88
CA LEU A 22 -5.83 -2.84 3.74
C LEU A 22 -6.19 -1.38 3.97
N THR A 23 -5.72 -0.48 3.10
CA THR A 23 -5.95 0.96 3.23
C THR A 23 -5.88 1.63 1.87
N ASP A 24 -6.65 2.70 1.68
CA ASP A 24 -6.51 3.56 0.52
C ASP A 24 -5.29 4.49 0.73
N LEU A 25 -4.26 4.36 -0.11
CA LEU A 25 -3.11 5.25 -0.12
C LEU A 25 -3.25 6.24 -1.28
N VAL A 26 -3.54 7.49 -0.93
CA VAL A 26 -3.73 8.58 -1.90
C VAL A 26 -2.40 9.27 -2.22
N ASP A 27 -1.65 9.67 -1.20
CA ASP A 27 -0.38 10.38 -1.35
C ASP A 27 0.53 10.22 -0.13
N LYS A 28 1.78 10.69 -0.24
CA LYS A 28 2.80 10.61 0.81
C LYS A 28 2.39 11.30 2.10
N ASP A 29 1.78 12.48 2.03
CA ASP A 29 1.47 13.31 3.19
C ASP A 29 0.32 12.71 4.00
N SER A 30 -0.74 12.30 3.31
CA SER A 30 -1.87 11.57 3.89
C SER A 30 -1.45 10.25 4.53
N SER A 31 -0.43 9.59 3.96
CA SER A 31 0.07 8.29 4.42
C SER A 31 1.15 8.36 5.50
N LYS A 32 1.66 9.55 5.83
CA LYS A 32 2.77 9.74 6.79
C LYS A 32 2.50 9.09 8.15
N GLU A 33 1.30 9.23 8.71
CA GLU A 33 0.99 8.67 10.04
C GLU A 33 1.08 7.14 10.01
N LEU A 34 0.47 6.51 9.01
CA LEU A 34 0.54 5.07 8.82
C LEU A 34 2.01 4.62 8.71
N ILE A 35 2.74 5.19 7.76
CA ILE A 35 4.13 4.81 7.47
C ILE A 35 5.03 4.98 8.71
N ASN A 36 4.90 6.11 9.42
CA ASN A 36 5.67 6.38 10.63
C ASN A 36 5.36 5.41 11.77
N THR A 37 4.15 4.85 11.80
CA THR A 37 3.72 3.91 12.84
C THR A 37 3.99 2.46 12.48
N LEU A 38 4.21 2.11 11.20
CA LEU A 38 4.59 0.75 10.77
C LEU A 38 5.86 0.24 11.46
N LYS A 39 6.78 1.13 11.81
CA LYS A 39 8.00 0.78 12.55
C LYS A 39 7.72 0.10 13.90
N LEU A 40 6.54 0.31 14.48
CA LEU A 40 6.10 -0.33 15.73
C LEU A 40 5.87 -1.84 15.58
N LEU A 41 5.61 -2.31 14.35
CA LEU A 41 5.44 -3.73 14.04
C LEU A 41 6.80 -4.42 13.85
N ARG A 42 7.81 -3.69 13.41
CA ARG A 42 9.17 -4.19 13.21
C ARG A 42 9.94 -4.21 14.54
N PRO A 43 10.95 -5.10 14.69
CA PRO A 43 11.37 -6.13 13.72
C PRO A 43 10.56 -7.43 13.80
N ARG A 44 9.68 -7.59 14.80
CA ARG A 44 9.00 -8.88 15.07
C ARG A 44 8.00 -9.27 13.97
N HIS A 45 7.16 -8.34 13.55
CA HIS A 45 6.13 -8.59 12.54
C HIS A 45 6.58 -8.04 11.19
N LEU A 46 6.06 -8.64 10.12
CA LEU A 46 6.25 -8.17 8.76
C LEU A 46 4.99 -7.41 8.34
N PRO A 47 5.03 -6.08 8.24
CA PRO A 47 3.90 -5.32 7.72
C PRO A 47 3.81 -5.49 6.20
N LEU A 48 2.59 -5.73 5.70
CA LEU A 48 2.24 -5.69 4.29
C LEU A 48 1.12 -4.66 4.12
N VAL A 49 1.43 -3.55 3.47
CA VAL A 49 0.44 -2.53 3.12
C VAL A 49 -0.15 -2.87 1.76
N VAL A 50 -1.47 -2.91 1.68
CA VAL A 50 -2.20 -3.22 0.46
C VAL A 50 -3.14 -2.07 0.17
N THR A 51 -2.95 -1.47 -0.99
CA THR A 51 -3.83 -0.42 -1.51
C THR A 51 -4.66 -0.97 -2.67
N ILE A 52 -5.91 -0.52 -2.75
CA ILE A 52 -6.82 -0.89 -3.82
C ILE A 52 -6.93 0.31 -4.74
N GLY A 53 -6.22 0.27 -5.87
CA GLY A 53 -6.28 1.29 -6.89
C GLY A 53 -7.59 1.26 -7.68
N ASP A 54 -8.01 2.45 -8.11
CA ASP A 54 -9.15 2.64 -8.98
C ASP A 54 -8.79 2.34 -10.44
N ARG A 55 -9.59 1.50 -11.10
CA ARG A 55 -9.41 1.17 -12.52
C ARG A 55 -9.69 2.38 -13.41
N ASP A 56 -10.60 3.25 -12.97
CA ASP A 56 -11.02 4.41 -13.74
C ASP A 56 -9.90 5.45 -13.81
N LEU A 57 -9.08 5.54 -12.76
CA LEU A 57 -7.90 6.41 -12.72
C LEU A 57 -6.83 5.99 -13.74
N ASN A 58 -6.59 4.68 -13.88
CA ASN A 58 -5.64 4.16 -14.87
C ASN A 58 -6.17 4.30 -16.30
N ALA A 59 -7.49 4.18 -16.50
CA ALA A 59 -8.13 4.39 -17.80
C ALA A 59 -8.01 5.86 -18.24
N ALA A 60 -8.24 6.81 -17.33
CA ALA A 60 -8.13 8.25 -17.61
C ALA A 60 -6.73 8.69 -18.05
N VAL A 61 -5.67 8.00 -17.61
CA VAL A 61 -4.28 8.28 -18.03
C VAL A 61 -3.92 7.62 -19.35
N SER A 62 -4.64 6.58 -19.76
CA SER A 62 -4.32 5.80 -20.97
C SER A 62 -5.05 6.32 -22.22
N GLU A 63 -6.14 7.07 -22.07
CA GLU A 63 -6.90 7.62 -23.19
C GLU A 63 -6.25 8.89 -23.76
N THR A 64 -6.30 9.05 -25.09
CA THR A 64 -5.82 10.29 -25.73
C THR A 64 -6.81 11.43 -25.48
N PRO A 65 -6.38 12.55 -24.86
CA PRO A 65 -7.23 13.71 -24.61
C PRO A 65 -7.85 14.25 -25.90
N LYS A 66 -9.14 14.58 -25.87
CA LYS A 66 -9.83 15.21 -27.01
C LYS A 66 -10.05 16.70 -26.78
N GLU A 67 -10.19 17.09 -25.52
CA GLU A 67 -10.39 18.47 -25.09
C GLU A 67 -9.32 18.91 -24.08
N ILE A 68 -9.15 20.22 -23.92
CA ILE A 68 -8.21 20.80 -22.93
C ILE A 68 -8.55 20.33 -21.50
N LYS A 69 -9.84 20.15 -21.20
CA LYS A 69 -10.29 19.63 -19.91
C LYS A 69 -9.74 18.22 -19.63
N ASP A 70 -9.70 17.37 -20.66
CA ASP A 70 -9.20 16.00 -20.55
C ASP A 70 -7.70 16.00 -20.21
N VAL A 71 -6.93 16.95 -20.75
CA VAL A 71 -5.49 17.13 -20.42
C VAL A 71 -5.32 17.46 -18.94
N PHE A 72 -6.14 18.36 -18.39
CA PHE A 72 -6.09 18.67 -16.95
C PHE A 72 -6.49 17.47 -16.08
N THR A 73 -7.52 16.72 -16.48
CA THR A 73 -7.93 15.50 -15.78
C THR A 73 -6.84 14.43 -15.81
N GLN A 74 -6.21 14.21 -16.97
CA GLN A 74 -5.09 13.28 -17.11
C GLN A 74 -3.91 13.69 -16.23
N SER A 75 -3.50 14.96 -16.24
CA SER A 75 -2.39 15.45 -15.42
C SER A 75 -2.66 15.27 -13.92
N ALA A 76 -3.88 15.54 -13.46
CA ALA A 76 -4.25 15.31 -12.06
C ALA A 76 -4.23 13.81 -11.70
N ALA A 77 -4.68 12.94 -12.60
CA ALA A 77 -4.62 11.50 -12.40
C ALA A 77 -3.17 10.98 -12.33
N GLU A 78 -2.27 11.47 -13.19
CA GLU A 78 -0.84 11.17 -13.14
C GLU A 78 -0.20 11.59 -11.80
N GLU A 79 -0.55 12.76 -11.28
CA GLU A 79 -0.05 13.24 -9.98
C GLU A 79 -0.45 12.30 -8.85
N ILE A 80 -1.71 11.84 -8.82
CA ILE A 80 -2.21 10.89 -7.82
C ILE A 80 -1.45 9.56 -7.92
N ILE A 81 -1.26 9.03 -9.14
CA ILE A 81 -0.52 7.78 -9.37
C ILE A 81 0.91 7.91 -8.85
N HIS A 82 1.61 9.00 -9.20
CA HIS A 82 2.97 9.25 -8.72
C HIS A 82 3.06 9.43 -7.21
N GLY A 83 2.08 10.11 -6.60
CA GLY A 83 1.98 10.26 -5.15
C GLY A 83 1.85 8.91 -4.45
N ARG A 84 1.02 8.02 -4.98
CA ARG A 84 0.83 6.66 -4.47
C ARG A 84 2.10 5.82 -4.60
N GLU A 85 2.73 5.78 -5.77
CA GLU A 85 3.97 5.03 -5.98
C GLU A 85 5.06 5.47 -4.99
N SER A 86 5.15 6.77 -4.74
CA SER A 86 6.10 7.35 -3.78
C SER A 86 5.81 6.90 -2.34
N ALA A 87 4.54 6.81 -1.95
CA ALA A 87 4.14 6.32 -0.63
C ALA A 87 4.45 4.83 -0.46
N LEU A 88 4.18 4.01 -1.48
CA LEU A 88 4.48 2.57 -1.47
C LEU A 88 5.99 2.30 -1.36
N LYS A 89 6.81 3.02 -2.13
CA LYS A 89 8.28 2.94 -2.03
C LYS A 89 8.78 3.30 -0.62
N LEU A 90 8.13 4.24 0.05
CA LEU A 90 8.48 4.59 1.42
C LEU A 90 8.17 3.46 2.41
N VAL A 91 7.06 2.73 2.24
CA VAL A 91 6.75 1.50 3.01
C VAL A 91 7.86 0.46 2.84
N GLU A 92 8.32 0.24 1.62
CA GLU A 92 9.40 -0.72 1.33
C GLU A 92 10.73 -0.27 1.96
N SER A 93 11.05 1.03 1.88
CA SER A 93 12.30 1.56 2.44
C SER A 93 12.45 1.38 3.96
N ILE A 94 11.33 1.28 4.69
CA ILE A 94 11.32 1.00 6.14
C ILE A 94 11.22 -0.49 6.48
N GLY A 95 11.35 -1.37 5.48
CA GLY A 95 11.37 -2.82 5.63
C GLY A 95 9.99 -3.47 5.70
N GLY A 96 8.94 -2.78 5.24
CA GLY A 96 7.62 -3.36 4.97
C GLY A 96 7.52 -3.92 3.55
N LEU A 97 6.39 -4.57 3.27
CA LEU A 97 5.97 -4.94 1.92
C LEU A 97 4.82 -4.04 1.48
N ALA A 98 4.72 -3.80 0.18
CA ALA A 98 3.67 -2.97 -0.41
C ALA A 98 3.02 -3.69 -1.60
N LEU A 99 1.70 -3.56 -1.75
CA LEU A 99 0.93 -4.15 -2.84
C LEU A 99 -0.09 -3.12 -3.35
N ASP A 100 0.00 -2.77 -4.63
CA ASP A 100 -1.07 -2.04 -5.34
C ASP A 100 -1.84 -3.02 -6.22
N VAL A 101 -3.15 -3.08 -6.03
CA VAL A 101 -4.06 -4.03 -6.67
C VAL A 101 -5.36 -3.39 -7.02
N THR A 102 -6.11 -4.01 -7.91
CA THR A 102 -7.53 -3.69 -8.13
C THR A 102 -8.38 -4.59 -7.23
N THR A 103 -9.67 -4.28 -7.10
CA THR A 103 -10.62 -5.15 -6.38
C THR A 103 -10.62 -6.58 -6.94
N GLN A 104 -10.45 -6.74 -8.25
CA GLN A 104 -10.42 -8.04 -8.93
C GLN A 104 -9.15 -8.83 -8.63
N THR A 105 -8.02 -8.13 -8.47
CA THR A 105 -6.70 -8.77 -8.30
C THR A 105 -6.26 -8.87 -6.84
N LEU A 106 -6.98 -8.25 -5.90
CA LEU A 106 -6.64 -8.24 -4.47
C LEU A 106 -6.40 -9.63 -3.90
N ALA A 107 -7.41 -10.51 -3.96
CA ALA A 107 -7.34 -11.85 -3.37
C ALA A 107 -6.19 -12.71 -3.93
N PRO A 108 -6.06 -12.90 -5.26
CA PRO A 108 -4.99 -13.75 -5.80
C PRO A 108 -3.59 -13.18 -5.51
N ARG A 109 -3.41 -11.85 -5.59
CA ARG A 109 -2.10 -11.21 -5.37
C ARG A 109 -1.70 -11.19 -3.90
N LEU A 110 -2.67 -11.06 -3.00
CA LEU A 110 -2.41 -11.17 -1.56
C LEU A 110 -2.00 -12.60 -1.19
N LEU A 111 -2.67 -13.61 -1.75
CA LEU A 111 -2.31 -15.01 -1.56
C LEU A 111 -0.90 -15.31 -2.07
N GLU A 112 -0.59 -14.89 -3.30
CA GLU A 112 0.74 -15.05 -3.88
C GLU A 112 1.83 -14.43 -2.99
N THR A 113 1.56 -13.22 -2.48
CA THR A 113 2.47 -12.52 -1.57
C THR A 113 2.67 -13.29 -0.26
N TYR A 114 1.60 -13.80 0.33
CA TYR A 114 1.67 -14.64 1.53
C TYR A 114 2.51 -15.91 1.30
N LEU A 115 2.30 -16.61 0.19
CA LEU A 115 3.06 -17.81 -0.15
C LEU A 115 4.54 -17.48 -0.31
N ARG A 116 4.86 -16.41 -1.05
CA ARG A 116 6.24 -15.92 -1.22
C ARG A 116 6.91 -15.57 0.12
N VAL A 117 6.17 -14.95 1.04
CA VAL A 117 6.64 -14.64 2.40
C VAL A 117 6.97 -15.92 3.18
N LYS A 118 6.12 -16.93 3.07
CA LYS A 118 6.29 -18.23 3.74
C LYS A 118 7.48 -19.00 3.16
N GLU A 119 7.60 -19.08 1.84
CA GLU A 119 8.69 -19.77 1.13
C GLU A 119 10.05 -19.17 1.43
N ARG A 120 10.13 -17.85 1.61
CA ARG A 120 11.38 -17.13 1.92
C ARG A 120 11.74 -17.14 3.41
N GLY A 121 10.96 -17.78 4.28
CA GLY A 121 11.22 -17.81 5.73
C GLY A 121 11.17 -16.42 6.40
N LEU A 122 10.36 -15.50 5.87
CA LEU A 122 10.28 -14.12 6.39
C LEU A 122 9.42 -14.00 7.66
N LEU A 123 8.78 -15.09 8.10
CA LEU A 123 8.00 -15.21 9.34
C LEU A 123 8.64 -16.26 10.25
#